data_AF-A0A8T3QC90-F1
#
_entry.id   AF-A0A8T3QC90-F1
#
_cell.length_a   1.000
_cell.length_b   1.000
_cell.length_c   1.000
_cell.angle_alpha   90.00
_cell.angle_beta   90.00
_cell.angle_gamma   90.00
#
_symmetry.space_group_name_H-M   'P 1'
#
loop_
_entity.id
_entity.type
_entity.pdbx_description
1 polymer ?
#
loop_
_entity_poly.entity_id
_entity_poly.type
_entity_poly.pdbx_seq_one_letter_code
_entity_poly.pdbx_strand_id
1 'polypeptide(L)'
;MSIFSEHILKLLNDYKRLLRRYLSTTEREKTIINLGIKRKSLRFDNDVILYNKAHRVVKDIEYWTAKLNRTATEYSGIDEFYQHLKSYLTHYRIENSSVVHVTQKVCCALVQAIQIISMTPSQLSETTVSKLDDCIQTIAKFGTKDQRTMLANALNKQRQDENPNLFTPALESFVKNHCDYLTFCEDQS
;
A
#
# COMPACT_ATOMS: atom_id res chain seq x y z
N MET A 1 -0.16 -17.55 -11.50
CA MET A 1 -0.92 -16.35 -11.09
C MET A 1 -0.03 -15.58 -10.11
N SER A 2 -0.25 -14.29 -9.87
CA SER A 2 0.51 -13.59 -8.82
C SER A 2 0.07 -14.10 -7.43
N ILE A 3 0.93 -13.91 -6.43
CA ILE A 3 0.60 -14.21 -5.03
C ILE A 3 -0.67 -13.44 -4.60
N PHE A 4 -0.79 -12.19 -5.06
CA PHE A 4 -1.98 -11.36 -4.84
C PHE A 4 -3.24 -12.01 -5.42
N SER A 5 -3.20 -12.40 -6.70
CA SER A 5 -4.32 -13.06 -7.38
C SER A 5 -4.79 -14.32 -6.66
N GLU A 6 -3.85 -15.18 -6.27
CA GLU A 6 -4.17 -16.43 -5.58
C GLU A 6 -4.86 -16.19 -4.24
N HIS A 7 -4.34 -15.23 -3.47
CA HIS A 7 -4.91 -14.89 -2.16
C HIS A 7 -6.27 -14.22 -2.29
N ILE A 8 -6.44 -13.25 -3.18
CA ILE A 8 -7.72 -12.57 -3.41
C ILE A 8 -8.78 -13.53 -3.93
N LEU A 9 -8.43 -14.44 -4.84
CA LEU A 9 -9.39 -15.45 -5.33
C LEU A 9 -9.90 -16.34 -4.19
N LYS A 10 -9.02 -16.71 -3.24
CA LYS A 10 -9.43 -17.43 -2.04
C LYS A 10 -10.41 -16.59 -1.21
N LEU A 11 -10.07 -15.33 -0.89
CA LEU A 11 -10.92 -14.44 -0.11
C LEU A 11 -12.28 -14.18 -0.77
N LEU A 12 -12.32 -13.96 -2.09
CA LEU A 12 -13.57 -13.78 -2.84
C LEU A 12 -14.44 -15.05 -2.82
N ASN A 13 -13.83 -16.24 -2.81
CA ASN A 13 -14.57 -17.49 -2.69
C ASN A 13 -15.06 -17.73 -1.25
N ASP A 14 -14.29 -17.35 -0.24
CA ASP A 14 -14.72 -17.41 1.15
C ASP A 14 -15.87 -16.44 1.43
N TYR A 15 -15.83 -15.24 0.87
CA TYR A 15 -16.96 -14.31 0.92
C TYR A 15 -18.24 -14.90 0.30
N LYS A 16 -18.15 -15.57 -0.86
CA LYS A 16 -19.32 -16.28 -1.43
C LYS A 16 -19.85 -17.37 -0.52
N ARG A 17 -18.99 -18.04 0.27
CA ARG A 17 -19.42 -19.04 1.26
C ARG A 17 -20.15 -18.35 2.40
N LEU A 18 -19.67 -17.21 2.89
CA LEU A 18 -20.35 -16.38 3.88
C LEU A 18 -21.73 -15.95 3.39
N LEU A 19 -21.85 -15.45 2.15
CA LEU A 19 -23.15 -15.07 1.57
C LEU A 19 -24.19 -16.21 1.60
N ARG A 20 -23.78 -17.49 1.53
CA ARG A 20 -24.74 -18.61 1.62
C ARG A 20 -25.34 -18.79 3.00
N ARG A 21 -24.65 -18.32 4.05
CA ARG A 21 -25.11 -18.43 5.44
C ARG A 21 -26.13 -17.35 5.79
N TYR A 22 -26.05 -16.20 5.11
CA TYR A 22 -26.77 -14.99 5.53
C TYR A 22 -27.82 -14.50 4.54
N LEU A 23 -27.73 -14.87 3.26
CA LEU A 23 -28.69 -14.46 2.24
C LEU A 23 -29.46 -15.65 1.66
N SER A 24 -30.69 -15.40 1.25
CA SER A 24 -31.45 -16.36 0.44
C SER A 24 -30.76 -16.62 -0.91
N THR A 25 -31.12 -17.72 -1.58
CA THR A 25 -30.53 -18.08 -2.89
C THR A 25 -30.65 -16.95 -3.91
N THR A 26 -31.81 -16.31 -4.00
CA THR A 26 -32.08 -15.22 -4.96
C THR A 26 -31.27 -13.97 -4.65
N GLU A 27 -31.22 -13.55 -3.38
CA GLU A 27 -30.45 -12.39 -2.95
C GLU A 27 -28.95 -12.63 -3.15
N ARG A 28 -28.47 -13.82 -2.79
CA ARG A 28 -27.08 -14.23 -2.99
C ARG A 28 -26.67 -14.15 -4.46
N GLU A 29 -27.49 -14.66 -5.38
CA GLU A 29 -27.20 -14.62 -6.81
C GLU A 29 -27.13 -13.19 -7.33
N LYS A 30 -28.09 -12.34 -6.92
CA LYS A 30 -28.09 -10.92 -7.24
C LYS A 30 -26.82 -10.23 -6.74
N THR A 31 -26.42 -10.47 -5.50
CA THR A 31 -25.19 -9.92 -4.91
C THR A 31 -23.94 -10.40 -5.66
N ILE A 32 -23.83 -11.71 -5.97
CA ILE A 32 -22.70 -12.26 -6.73
C ILE A 32 -22.60 -11.64 -8.14
N ILE A 33 -23.74 -11.40 -8.80
CA ILE A 33 -23.80 -10.72 -10.10
C ILE A 33 -23.31 -9.28 -9.97
N ASN A 34 -23.89 -8.52 -9.03
CA ASN A 34 -23.59 -7.11 -8.83
C ASN A 34 -22.12 -6.86 -8.50
N LEU A 35 -21.52 -7.74 -7.68
CA LEU A 35 -20.10 -7.66 -7.32
C LEU A 35 -19.18 -8.16 -8.43
N GLY A 36 -19.72 -8.79 -9.48
CA GLY A 36 -18.93 -9.33 -10.59
C GLY A 36 -18.09 -10.54 -10.22
N ILE A 37 -18.39 -11.22 -9.12
CA ILE A 37 -17.56 -12.33 -8.58
C ILE A 37 -18.01 -13.71 -9.08
N LYS A 38 -18.76 -13.80 -10.18
CA LYS A 38 -19.14 -15.09 -10.78
C LYS A 38 -17.91 -15.95 -11.09
N ARG A 39 -18.00 -17.27 -10.89
CA ARG A 39 -16.89 -18.23 -11.08
C ARG A 39 -16.23 -18.11 -12.46
N LYS A 40 -17.04 -17.98 -13.51
CA LYS A 40 -16.54 -17.82 -14.89
C LYS A 40 -15.75 -16.52 -15.08
N SER A 41 -16.15 -15.44 -14.41
CA SER A 41 -15.46 -14.15 -14.50
C SER A 41 -14.11 -14.21 -13.78
N LEU A 42 -14.08 -14.72 -12.54
CA LEU A 42 -12.86 -14.74 -11.73
C LEU A 42 -11.69 -15.52 -12.35
N ARG A 43 -11.97 -16.51 -13.21
CA ARG A 43 -10.93 -17.34 -13.84
C ARG A 43 -10.02 -16.55 -14.78
N PHE A 44 -10.54 -15.49 -15.40
CA PHE A 44 -9.85 -14.72 -16.44
C PHE A 44 -9.57 -13.29 -16.03
N ASP A 45 -9.93 -12.91 -14.80
CA ASP A 45 -9.64 -11.59 -14.28
C ASP A 45 -8.13 -11.45 -14.00
N ASN A 46 -7.56 -10.30 -14.37
CA ASN A 46 -6.22 -9.92 -13.95
C ASN A 46 -6.22 -9.31 -12.54
N ASP A 47 -5.03 -9.08 -11.97
CA ASP A 47 -4.84 -8.53 -10.63
C ASP A 47 -5.61 -7.22 -10.41
N VAL A 48 -5.63 -6.32 -11.39
CA VAL A 48 -6.34 -5.03 -11.31
C VAL A 48 -7.85 -5.23 -11.18
N ILE A 49 -8.42 -6.12 -11.99
CA ILE A 49 -9.85 -6.44 -11.92
C ILE A 49 -10.17 -7.10 -10.58
N LEU A 50 -9.33 -8.02 -10.11
CA LEU A 50 -9.50 -8.68 -8.81
C LEU A 50 -9.41 -7.70 -7.64
N TYR A 51 -8.46 -6.77 -7.67
CA TYR A 51 -8.32 -5.68 -6.70
C TYR A 51 -9.60 -4.85 -6.61
N ASN A 52 -10.13 -4.43 -7.76
CA ASN A 52 -11.37 -3.65 -7.82
C ASN A 52 -12.58 -4.44 -7.31
N LYS A 53 -12.67 -5.74 -7.61
CA LYS A 53 -13.75 -6.61 -7.10
C LYS A 53 -13.66 -6.80 -5.60
N ALA A 54 -12.46 -6.97 -5.06
CA ALA A 54 -12.22 -7.06 -3.62
C ALA A 54 -12.67 -5.77 -2.90
N HIS A 55 -12.36 -4.59 -3.43
CA HIS A 55 -12.86 -3.32 -2.90
C HIS A 55 -14.38 -3.19 -2.97
N ARG A 56 -15.03 -3.70 -4.02
CA ARG A 56 -16.50 -3.75 -4.09
C ARG A 56 -17.09 -4.64 -2.99
N VAL A 57 -16.45 -5.77 -2.67
CA VAL A 57 -16.87 -6.64 -1.55
C VAL A 57 -16.76 -5.91 -0.22
N VAL A 58 -15.65 -5.18 0.02
CA VAL A 58 -15.49 -4.35 1.23
C VAL A 58 -16.63 -3.35 1.37
N LYS A 59 -16.94 -2.62 0.29
CA LYS A 59 -18.06 -1.65 0.28
C LYS A 59 -19.42 -2.28 0.48
N ASP A 60 -19.64 -3.48 -0.07
CA ASP A 60 -20.88 -4.21 0.14
C ASP A 60 -21.04 -4.56 1.62
N ILE A 61 -20.01 -5.12 2.26
CA ILE A 61 -20.03 -5.42 3.69
C ILE A 61 -20.29 -4.16 4.51
N GLU A 62 -19.58 -3.05 4.24
CA GLU A 62 -19.80 -1.76 4.93
C GLU A 62 -21.26 -1.29 4.80
N TYR A 63 -21.86 -1.42 3.62
CA TYR A 63 -23.26 -1.07 3.38
C TYR A 63 -24.22 -1.97 4.18
N TRP A 64 -23.99 -3.29 4.20
CA TRP A 64 -24.81 -4.22 5.00
C TRP A 64 -24.70 -3.93 6.49
N THR A 65 -23.48 -3.72 7.00
CA THR A 65 -23.23 -3.41 8.42
C THR A 65 -23.90 -2.10 8.83
N ALA A 66 -23.79 -1.06 8.01
CA ALA A 66 -24.42 0.24 8.30
C ALA A 66 -25.95 0.19 8.25
N LYS A 67 -26.53 -0.55 7.30
CA LYS A 67 -27.99 -0.65 7.14
C LYS A 67 -28.66 -1.43 8.27
N LEU A 68 -27.96 -2.37 8.88
CA LEU A 68 -28.59 -3.34 9.76
C LEU A 68 -28.75 -2.90 11.22
N ASN A 69 -28.08 -1.86 11.74
CA ASN A 69 -28.19 -1.45 13.16
C ASN A 69 -28.10 -2.66 14.14
N ARG A 70 -27.25 -3.65 13.83
CA ARG A 70 -27.28 -4.97 14.49
C ARG A 70 -26.19 -5.11 15.56
N THR A 71 -26.56 -5.77 16.65
CA THR A 71 -25.74 -6.03 17.84
C THR A 71 -24.56 -6.95 17.56
N ALA A 72 -23.42 -6.65 18.19
CA ALA A 72 -22.08 -7.21 17.95
C ALA A 72 -21.90 -8.74 18.09
N THR A 73 -22.91 -9.48 18.51
CA THR A 73 -22.79 -10.91 18.88
C THR A 73 -23.17 -11.90 17.78
N GLU A 74 -23.90 -11.50 16.73
CA GLU A 74 -24.39 -12.45 15.70
C GLU A 74 -23.39 -12.72 14.55
N TYR A 75 -22.25 -12.01 14.49
CA TYR A 75 -21.52 -11.85 13.24
C TYR A 75 -19.98 -11.79 13.31
N SER A 76 -19.33 -12.39 14.32
CA SER A 76 -17.86 -12.37 14.43
C SER A 76 -17.14 -12.76 13.12
N GLY A 77 -17.67 -13.77 12.41
CA GLY A 77 -17.06 -14.28 11.18
C GLY A 77 -17.08 -13.33 9.97
N ILE A 78 -18.04 -12.39 9.85
CA ILE A 78 -17.99 -11.40 8.75
C ILE A 78 -17.11 -10.22 9.10
N ASP A 79 -17.09 -9.82 10.37
CA ASP A 79 -16.27 -8.72 10.83
C ASP A 79 -14.79 -9.11 10.77
N GLU A 80 -14.44 -10.31 11.22
CA GLU A 80 -13.11 -10.89 11.04
C GLU A 80 -12.71 -10.94 9.57
N PHE A 81 -13.60 -11.43 8.69
CA PHE A 81 -13.36 -11.46 7.25
C PHE A 81 -13.16 -10.06 6.66
N TYR A 82 -14.00 -9.11 7.05
CA TYR A 82 -13.96 -7.73 6.59
C TYR A 82 -12.66 -7.05 6.99
N GLN A 83 -12.28 -7.15 8.28
CA GLN A 83 -11.03 -6.59 8.78
C GLN A 83 -9.82 -7.23 8.10
N HIS A 84 -9.83 -8.55 7.91
CA HIS A 84 -8.77 -9.26 7.20
C HIS A 84 -8.66 -8.79 5.74
N LEU A 85 -9.77 -8.76 4.99
CA LEU A 85 -9.77 -8.33 3.59
C LEU A 85 -9.35 -6.86 3.45
N LYS A 86 -9.88 -5.98 4.29
CA LYS A 86 -9.56 -4.55 4.28
C LYS A 86 -8.08 -4.31 4.59
N SER A 87 -7.56 -4.91 5.67
CA SER A 87 -6.15 -4.86 6.03
C SER A 87 -5.26 -5.45 4.95
N TYR A 88 -5.63 -6.57 4.33
CA TYR A 88 -4.86 -7.11 3.22
C TYR A 88 -4.77 -6.12 2.05
N LEU A 89 -5.88 -5.48 1.67
CA LEU A 89 -5.93 -4.51 0.57
C LEU A 89 -5.14 -3.22 0.84
N THR A 90 -4.95 -2.79 2.10
CA THR A 90 -4.14 -1.58 2.39
C THR A 90 -2.68 -1.75 2.00
N HIS A 91 -2.19 -2.98 1.89
CA HIS A 91 -0.81 -3.27 1.47
C HIS A 91 -0.61 -3.19 -0.04
N TYR A 92 -1.68 -3.01 -0.83
CA TYR A 92 -1.64 -3.03 -2.29
C TYR A 92 -2.28 -1.79 -2.90
N ARG A 93 -1.76 -1.37 -4.05
CA ARG A 93 -2.32 -0.27 -4.84
C ARG A 93 -2.14 -0.52 -6.33
N ILE A 94 -2.97 0.13 -7.14
CA ILE A 94 -2.82 0.12 -8.60
C ILE A 94 -1.88 1.25 -9.01
N GLU A 95 -0.83 0.92 -9.75
CA GLU A 95 0.06 1.85 -10.44
C GLU A 95 0.34 1.33 -11.84
N ASN A 96 0.32 2.20 -12.86
CA ASN A 96 0.66 1.84 -14.24
C ASN A 96 -0.02 0.55 -14.71
N SER A 97 -1.32 0.42 -14.42
CA SER A 97 -2.15 -0.76 -14.77
C SER A 97 -1.72 -2.08 -14.12
N SER A 98 -0.97 -2.02 -13.02
CA SER A 98 -0.49 -3.19 -12.27
C SER A 98 -0.76 -3.03 -10.78
N VAL A 99 -0.96 -4.14 -10.07
CA VAL A 99 -1.11 -4.14 -8.61
C VAL A 99 0.27 -4.29 -7.96
N VAL A 100 0.63 -3.35 -7.11
CA VAL A 100 1.95 -3.28 -6.47
C VAL A 100 1.80 -3.37 -4.96
N HIS A 101 2.65 -4.19 -4.32
CA HIS A 101 2.74 -4.24 -2.87
C HIS A 101 3.52 -3.02 -2.35
N VAL A 102 2.86 -2.18 -1.56
CA VAL A 102 3.36 -0.88 -1.12
C VAL A 102 4.61 -1.03 -0.26
N THR A 103 4.57 -1.88 0.76
CA THR A 103 5.72 -2.11 1.66
C THR A 103 6.96 -2.59 0.91
N GLN A 104 6.82 -3.57 0.01
CA GLN A 104 7.94 -4.06 -0.80
C GLN A 104 8.53 -2.95 -1.66
N LYS A 105 7.67 -2.16 -2.32
CA LYS A 105 8.10 -1.03 -3.13
C LYS A 105 8.88 0.00 -2.31
N VAL A 106 8.43 0.34 -1.10
CA VAL A 106 9.17 1.25 -0.22
C VAL A 106 10.50 0.66 0.24
N CYS A 107 10.54 -0.62 0.63
CA CYS A 107 11.78 -1.27 1.03
C CYS A 107 12.82 -1.26 -0.11
N CYS A 108 12.41 -1.56 -1.34
CA CYS A 108 13.29 -1.48 -2.51
C CYS A 108 13.79 -0.04 -2.72
N ALA A 109 12.90 0.95 -2.66
CA ALA A 109 13.27 2.36 -2.80
C ALA A 109 14.24 2.80 -1.69
N LEU A 110 14.05 2.37 -0.45
CA LEU A 110 14.92 2.71 0.68
C LEU A 110 16.33 2.13 0.51
N VAL A 111 16.44 0.85 0.14
CA VAL A 111 17.73 0.22 -0.14
C VAL A 111 18.45 0.93 -1.28
N GLN A 112 17.72 1.23 -2.36
CA GLN A 112 18.28 1.93 -3.51
C GLN A 112 18.73 3.35 -3.15
N ALA A 113 17.94 4.09 -2.36
CA ALA A 113 18.32 5.41 -1.86
C ALA A 113 19.61 5.34 -1.04
N ILE A 114 19.71 4.43 -0.07
CA ILE A 114 20.90 4.25 0.77
C ILE A 114 22.12 3.91 -0.08
N GLN A 115 21.97 3.06 -1.10
CA GLN A 115 23.04 2.72 -2.02
C GLN A 115 23.54 3.95 -2.78
N ILE A 116 22.64 4.77 -3.31
CA ILE A 116 23.00 6.00 -4.04
C ILE A 116 23.64 7.03 -3.09
N ILE A 117 23.10 7.18 -1.89
CA ILE A 117 23.63 8.08 -0.85
C ILE A 117 25.04 7.66 -0.44
N SER A 118 25.35 6.36 -0.46
CA SER A 118 26.68 5.82 -0.12
C SER A 118 27.67 5.82 -1.30
N MET A 119 27.29 6.31 -2.49
CA MET A 119 28.19 6.37 -3.65
C MET A 119 29.20 7.50 -3.53
N THR A 120 30.41 7.28 -4.06
CA THR A 120 31.41 8.35 -4.13
C THR A 120 31.04 9.38 -5.20
N PRO A 121 31.57 10.61 -5.13
CA PRO A 121 31.19 11.69 -6.06
C PRO A 121 31.44 11.35 -7.53
N SER A 122 32.47 10.56 -7.81
CA SER A 122 32.80 10.12 -9.17
C SER A 122 31.80 9.10 -9.76
N GLN A 123 30.94 8.51 -8.92
CA GLN A 123 29.90 7.56 -9.31
C GLN A 123 28.51 8.23 -9.44
N LEU A 124 28.40 9.48 -9.00
CA LEU A 124 27.16 10.24 -9.06
C LEU A 124 27.02 10.85 -10.46
N SER A 125 25.93 10.48 -11.12
CA SER A 125 25.53 10.97 -12.44
C SER A 125 24.13 11.55 -12.32
N GLU A 126 23.71 12.36 -13.29
CA GLU A 126 22.33 12.87 -13.34
C GLU A 126 21.29 11.74 -13.27
N THR A 127 21.59 10.58 -13.87
CA THR A 127 20.70 9.42 -13.83
C THR A 127 20.57 8.83 -12.43
N THR A 128 21.64 8.84 -11.64
CA THR A 128 21.63 8.34 -10.25
C THR A 128 20.93 9.33 -9.32
N VAL A 129 21.10 10.63 -9.54
CA VAL A 129 20.36 11.68 -8.81
C VAL A 129 18.86 11.61 -9.11
N SER A 130 18.47 11.43 -10.38
CA SER A 130 17.05 11.25 -10.73
C SER A 130 16.44 10.01 -10.07
N LYS A 131 17.18 8.89 -10.02
CA LYS A 131 16.73 7.68 -9.30
C LYS A 131 16.59 7.91 -7.80
N LEU A 132 17.46 8.72 -7.20
CA LEU A 132 17.35 9.08 -5.80
C LEU A 132 16.07 9.88 -5.55
N ASP A 133 15.73 10.82 -6.43
CA ASP A 133 14.47 11.59 -6.31
C ASP A 133 13.24 10.67 -6.41
N ASP A 134 13.21 9.73 -7.37
CA ASP A 134 12.14 8.73 -7.46
C ASP A 134 11.99 7.90 -6.16
N CYS A 135 13.12 7.55 -5.55
CA CYS A 135 13.13 6.82 -4.27
C CYS A 135 12.60 7.68 -3.13
N ILE A 136 13.05 8.93 -3.03
CA ILE A 136 12.61 9.91 -2.03
C ILE A 136 11.09 10.10 -2.14
N GLN A 137 10.57 10.36 -3.34
CA GLN A 137 9.13 10.51 -3.57
C GLN A 137 8.33 9.26 -3.17
N THR A 138 8.86 8.07 -3.49
CA THR A 138 8.23 6.80 -3.12
C THR A 138 8.18 6.61 -1.60
N ILE A 139 9.29 6.82 -0.90
CA ILE A 139 9.40 6.64 0.56
C ILE A 139 8.59 7.70 1.30
N ALA A 140 8.60 8.94 0.81
CA ALA A 140 7.82 10.01 1.40
C ALA A 140 6.31 9.72 1.36
N LYS A 141 5.83 9.28 0.20
CA LYS A 141 4.41 9.05 -0.05
C LYS A 141 3.88 7.79 0.65
N PHE A 142 4.70 6.76 0.83
CA PHE A 142 4.24 5.44 1.27
C PHE A 142 4.98 4.84 2.46
N GLY A 143 6.12 5.41 2.83
CA GLY A 143 6.96 4.87 3.89
C GLY A 143 6.39 5.08 5.27
N THR A 144 6.74 4.17 6.17
CA THR A 144 6.45 4.32 7.59
C THR A 144 7.22 5.50 8.19
N LYS A 145 6.83 5.93 9.39
CA LYS A 145 7.59 6.87 10.22
C LYS A 145 9.07 6.48 10.28
N ASP A 146 9.36 5.23 10.62
CA ASP A 146 10.74 4.76 10.78
C ASP A 146 11.52 4.77 9.46
N GLN A 147 10.90 4.34 8.35
CA GLN A 147 11.56 4.35 7.03
C GLN A 147 11.89 5.77 6.56
N ARG A 148 10.99 6.73 6.84
CA ARG A 148 11.23 8.15 6.55
C ARG A 148 12.34 8.73 7.42
N THR A 149 12.36 8.40 8.71
CA THR A 149 13.43 8.79 9.63
C THR A 149 14.79 8.23 9.20
N MET A 150 14.83 6.96 8.79
CA MET A 150 16.07 6.32 8.31
C MET A 150 16.64 7.05 7.09
N LEU A 151 15.79 7.40 6.11
CA LEU A 151 16.20 8.15 4.94
C LEU A 151 16.72 9.54 5.30
N ALA A 152 16.00 10.26 6.17
CA ALA A 152 16.42 11.59 6.64
C ALA A 152 17.79 11.56 7.32
N ASN A 153 18.03 10.58 8.19
CA ASN A 153 19.32 10.41 8.87
C ASN A 153 20.44 10.10 7.88
N ALA A 154 20.19 9.25 6.87
CA ALA A 154 21.18 8.93 5.84
C ALA A 154 21.56 10.17 5.00
N LEU A 155 20.57 10.98 4.60
CA LEU A 155 20.80 12.23 3.88
C LEU A 155 21.54 13.26 4.73
N ASN A 156 21.16 13.42 6.01
CA ASN A 156 21.81 14.34 6.94
C ASN A 156 23.28 13.98 7.18
N LYS A 157 23.57 12.69 7.37
CA LYS A 157 24.95 12.22 7.55
C LYS A 157 25.82 12.57 6.35
N GLN A 158 25.35 12.28 5.13
CA GLN A 158 26.12 12.59 3.92
C GLN A 158 26.29 14.08 3.64
N ARG A 159 25.32 14.90 4.05
CA ARG A 159 25.46 16.36 4.00
C ARG A 159 26.62 16.85 4.88
N GLN A 160 26.85 16.21 6.02
CA GLN A 160 27.91 16.58 6.97
C GLN A 160 29.28 16.04 6.56
N ASP A 161 29.35 14.84 5.99
CA ASP A 161 30.61 14.12 5.76
C ASP A 161 31.29 14.42 4.41
N GLU A 162 30.54 14.51 3.29
CA GLU A 162 31.18 14.44 1.96
C GLU A 162 30.76 15.52 0.95
N ASN A 163 29.47 15.88 0.81
CA ASN A 163 29.03 16.85 -0.22
C ASN A 163 27.73 17.61 0.12
N PRO A 164 27.83 18.82 0.69
CA PRO A 164 26.66 19.63 1.03
C PRO A 164 25.78 19.97 -0.18
N ASN A 165 26.38 20.33 -1.32
CA ASN A 165 25.64 20.91 -2.47
C ASN A 165 24.75 19.90 -3.20
N LEU A 166 25.09 18.60 -3.17
CA LEU A 166 24.34 17.58 -3.89
C LEU A 166 23.13 17.07 -3.10
N PHE A 167 23.28 16.93 -1.78
CA PHE A 167 22.26 16.34 -0.92
C PHE A 167 21.36 17.37 -0.22
N THR A 168 21.76 18.65 -0.17
CA THR A 168 20.92 19.73 0.39
C THR A 168 19.60 19.89 -0.37
N PRO A 169 19.57 19.95 -1.72
CA PRO A 169 18.29 20.04 -2.45
C PRO A 169 17.39 18.82 -2.26
N ALA A 170 17.97 17.62 -2.17
CA ALA A 170 17.24 16.38 -1.95
C ALA A 170 16.61 16.33 -0.54
N LEU A 171 17.37 16.76 0.47
CA LEU A 171 16.89 16.88 1.85
C LEU A 171 15.82 17.97 1.97
N GLU A 172 16.04 19.15 1.39
CA GLU A 172 15.05 20.24 1.39
C GLU A 172 13.76 19.85 0.67
N SER A 173 13.85 19.15 -0.46
CA SER A 173 12.68 18.59 -1.16
C SER A 173 11.92 17.59 -0.28
N PHE A 174 12.64 16.68 0.38
CA PHE A 174 12.04 15.69 1.28
C PHE A 174 11.36 16.34 2.49
N VAL A 175 12.04 17.29 3.12
CA VAL A 175 11.55 18.02 4.29
C VAL A 175 10.35 18.90 3.91
N LYS A 176 10.47 19.75 2.89
CA LYS A 176 9.43 20.71 2.47
C LYS A 176 8.11 20.04 2.09
N ASN A 177 8.18 18.89 1.40
CA ASN A 177 6.98 18.22 0.90
C ASN A 177 6.31 17.31 1.94
N HIS A 178 6.99 16.99 3.05
CA HIS A 178 6.55 15.95 4.00
C HIS A 178 6.77 16.34 5.47
N CYS A 179 6.81 17.65 5.73
CA CYS A 179 7.15 18.29 6.99
C CYS A 179 6.04 18.20 8.05
N ASP A 180 5.95 17.06 8.71
CA ASP A 180 5.60 16.99 10.15
C ASP A 180 6.85 16.68 11.00
N TYR A 181 8.06 16.79 10.42
CA TYR A 181 9.27 16.15 10.95
C TYR A 181 10.34 17.09 11.54
N LEU A 182 10.16 18.41 11.48
CA LEU A 182 11.11 19.37 12.06
C LEU A 182 10.77 19.74 13.52
N THR A 183 10.68 18.74 14.40
CA THR A 183 10.77 18.94 15.86
C THR A 183 11.89 18.11 16.49
N PHE A 184 12.93 17.75 15.72
CA PHE A 184 13.98 16.85 16.23
C PHE A 184 15.43 17.28 15.97
N CYS A 185 15.68 18.56 15.61
CA CYS A 185 17.04 19.07 15.47
C CYS A 185 17.37 20.29 16.34
N GLU A 186 16.47 20.72 17.24
CA GLU A 186 16.75 21.86 18.15
C GLU A 186 17.34 21.46 19.52
N ASP A 187 17.48 20.16 19.83
CA ASP A 187 17.93 19.70 21.17
C ASP A 187 19.41 19.27 21.26
N GLN A 188 20.28 19.70 20.33
CA GLN A 188 21.74 19.47 20.46
C GLN A 188 22.56 20.73 20.16
N SER A 189 22.28 21.81 20.91
CA SER A 189 23.13 23.00 21.00
C SER A 189 23.49 23.28 22.46
#